data_AF-A0A3C1RSY9-F1
#
_entry.id   AF-A0A3C1RSY9-F1
#
_cell.length_a   1.000
_cell.length_b   1.000
_cell.length_c   1.000
_cell.angle_alpha   90.00
_cell.angle_beta   90.00
_cell.angle_gamma   90.00
#
_symmetry.space_group_name_H-M   'P 1'
#
loop_
_entity.id
_entity.type
_entity.pdbx_description
1 polymer ?
#
loop_
_entity_poly.entity_id
_entity_poly.type
_entity_poly.pdbx_seq_one_letter_code
_entity_poly.pdbx_strand_id
1 'polypeptide(L)'
;MNKIEHGINIWSGCNIPLGAALTNPTELSYRKGKIKFHYPVVFEGQKFIDSESAYKRYKTGDMAKDMAVMKEIIVAKLQQHPRLFDAITTNDGVTWLEQCRHIVVDNQRWEGLGRNSNFIVVLISAFEAIT
;
A
#
# COMPACT_ATOMS: atom_id res chain seq x y z
N MET A 1 -16.68 -1.87 -7.69
CA MET A 1 -16.62 -1.65 -6.23
C MET A 1 -17.46 -0.41 -5.94
N ASN A 2 -18.21 -0.38 -4.83
CA ASN A 2 -18.90 0.84 -4.41
C ASN A 2 -17.87 1.87 -3.93
N LYS A 3 -18.13 3.15 -4.17
CA LYS A 3 -17.31 4.26 -3.70
C LYS A 3 -17.27 4.28 -2.16
N ILE A 4 -16.12 4.61 -1.59
CA ILE A 4 -15.86 4.76 -0.17
C ILE A 4 -15.72 6.26 0.09
N GLU A 5 -16.75 6.88 0.67
CA GLU A 5 -16.87 8.34 0.77
C GLU A 5 -15.88 8.98 1.76
N HIS A 6 -15.24 8.19 2.62
CA HIS A 6 -14.30 8.68 3.63
C HIS A 6 -13.00 7.88 3.63
N GLY A 7 -11.92 8.54 4.07
CA GLY A 7 -10.63 7.89 4.25
C GLY A 7 -10.66 6.75 5.29
N ILE A 8 -9.87 5.71 5.03
CA ILE A 8 -9.85 4.48 5.82
C ILE A 8 -8.49 4.27 6.49
N ASN A 9 -8.41 3.37 7.48
CA ASN A 9 -7.12 2.86 7.94
C ASN A 9 -6.64 1.77 6.98
N ILE A 10 -5.54 2.00 6.26
CA ILE A 10 -4.92 1.04 5.34
C ILE A 10 -3.93 0.20 6.15
N TRP A 11 -4.29 -1.04 6.48
CA TRP A 11 -3.45 -1.96 7.25
C TRP A 11 -3.92 -3.40 7.07
N SER A 12 -3.10 -4.37 7.49
CA SER A 12 -3.42 -5.80 7.33
C SER A 12 -4.66 -6.28 8.07
N GLY A 13 -5.10 -5.55 9.10
CA GLY A 13 -6.32 -5.87 9.85
C GLY A 13 -7.56 -5.13 9.36
N CYS A 14 -7.49 -4.36 8.27
CA CYS A 14 -8.60 -3.53 7.82
C CYS A 14 -9.83 -4.38 7.47
N ASN A 15 -11.00 -4.00 8.00
CA ASN A 15 -12.26 -4.68 7.68
C ASN A 15 -12.80 -4.31 6.29
N ILE A 16 -12.26 -3.26 5.68
CA ILE A 16 -12.56 -2.88 4.29
C ILE A 16 -11.55 -3.59 3.40
N PRO A 17 -11.99 -4.50 2.49
CA PRO A 17 -11.07 -5.31 1.69
C PRO A 17 -10.06 -4.50 0.89
N LEU A 18 -10.44 -3.32 0.38
CA LEU A 18 -9.52 -2.43 -0.31
C LEU A 18 -8.37 -1.97 0.59
N GLY A 19 -8.66 -1.55 1.83
CA GLY A 19 -7.62 -1.14 2.78
C GLY A 19 -6.68 -2.30 3.16
N ALA A 20 -7.20 -3.51 3.25
CA ALA A 20 -6.40 -4.71 3.51
C ALA A 20 -5.60 -5.18 2.28
N ALA A 21 -6.03 -4.83 1.06
CA ALA A 21 -5.32 -5.12 -0.17
C ALA A 21 -4.25 -4.07 -0.52
N LEU A 22 -4.46 -2.80 -0.13
CA LEU A 22 -3.51 -1.71 -0.39
C LEU A 22 -2.29 -1.75 0.54
N THR A 23 -2.39 -2.32 1.74
CA THR A 23 -1.27 -2.48 2.66
C THR A 23 -0.11 -3.32 2.07
N ASN A 24 1.11 -3.17 2.60
CA ASN A 24 2.27 -3.93 2.12
C ASN A 24 2.25 -5.42 2.49
N PRO A 25 1.93 -5.83 3.74
CA PRO A 25 1.91 -7.25 4.12
C PRO A 25 0.56 -7.91 3.75
N THR A 26 0.26 -8.02 2.46
CA THR A 26 -1.00 -8.61 1.97
C THR A 26 -1.16 -10.08 2.34
N GLU A 27 -0.07 -10.84 2.52
CA GLU A 27 -0.18 -12.21 3.00
C GLU A 27 -0.64 -12.27 4.47
N LEU A 28 -0.30 -11.26 5.28
CA LEU A 28 -0.87 -11.13 6.61
C LEU A 28 -2.36 -10.77 6.55
N SER A 29 -2.77 -9.92 5.61
CA SER A 29 -4.20 -9.62 5.36
C SER A 29 -4.98 -10.88 4.97
N TYR A 30 -4.41 -11.71 4.10
CA TYR A 30 -5.00 -12.96 3.65
C TYR A 30 -5.16 -13.94 4.82
N ARG A 31 -4.10 -14.16 5.61
CA ARG A 31 -4.16 -15.02 6.81
C ARG A 31 -5.19 -14.54 7.83
N LYS A 32 -5.41 -13.23 7.95
CA LYS A 32 -6.44 -12.63 8.82
C LYS A 32 -7.86 -12.69 8.22
N GLY A 33 -8.04 -13.26 7.03
CA GLY A 33 -9.31 -13.35 6.33
C GLY A 33 -9.86 -12.00 5.84
N LYS A 34 -9.01 -10.95 5.74
CA LYS A 34 -9.44 -9.60 5.31
C LYS A 34 -9.54 -9.45 3.80
N ILE A 35 -8.82 -10.29 3.06
CA ILE A 35 -8.84 -10.38 1.60
C ILE A 35 -8.93 -11.85 1.18
N LYS A 36 -9.41 -12.09 -0.04
CA LYS A 36 -9.52 -13.44 -0.63
C LYS A 36 -8.49 -13.73 -1.72
N PHE A 37 -7.79 -12.70 -2.20
CA PHE A 37 -6.82 -12.78 -3.27
C PHE A 37 -5.43 -12.49 -2.74
N HIS A 38 -4.43 -13.15 -3.32
CA HIS A 38 -3.02 -12.85 -3.10
C HIS A 38 -2.57 -11.71 -4.00
N TYR A 39 -1.57 -10.95 -3.55
CA TYR A 39 -1.02 -9.81 -4.30
C TYR A 39 0.52 -9.90 -4.34
N PRO A 40 1.09 -10.93 -4.99
CA PRO A 40 2.54 -11.05 -5.15
C PRO A 40 3.08 -9.91 -6.01
N VAL A 41 4.34 -9.56 -5.81
CA VAL A 41 5.02 -8.52 -6.62
C VAL A 41 6.28 -9.10 -7.23
N VAL A 42 6.49 -8.85 -8.51
CA VAL A 42 7.80 -9.02 -9.15
C VAL A 42 8.52 -7.68 -9.06
N PHE A 43 9.68 -7.66 -8.41
CA PHE A 43 10.50 -6.47 -8.23
C PHE A 43 11.97 -6.85 -8.44
N GLU A 44 12.72 -6.08 -9.22
CA GLU A 44 14.13 -6.36 -9.55
C GLU A 44 14.34 -7.81 -10.05
N GLY A 45 13.47 -8.26 -10.96
CA GLY A 45 13.49 -9.61 -11.54
C GLY A 45 13.12 -10.76 -10.60
N GLN A 46 12.79 -10.48 -9.33
CA GLN A 46 12.48 -11.49 -8.32
C GLN A 46 11.01 -11.43 -7.91
N LYS A 47 10.39 -12.60 -7.75
CA LYS A 47 9.00 -12.73 -7.27
C LYS A 47 8.97 -12.78 -5.75
N PHE A 48 8.20 -11.89 -5.15
CA PHE A 48 7.92 -11.83 -3.71
C PHE A 48 6.45 -12.15 -3.46
N ILE A 49 6.16 -12.74 -2.29
CA ILE A 49 4.79 -13.10 -1.88
C ILE A 49 3.91 -11.85 -1.66
N ASP A 50 4.52 -10.73 -1.24
CA ASP A 50 3.89 -9.43 -1.07
C ASP A 50 4.95 -8.30 -1.08
N SER A 51 4.47 -7.05 -1.09
CA SER A 51 5.33 -5.86 -1.08
C SER A 51 6.17 -5.72 0.19
N GLU A 52 5.68 -6.19 1.34
CA GLU A 52 6.45 -6.16 2.59
C GLU A 52 7.69 -7.05 2.49
N SER A 53 7.57 -8.23 1.88
CA SER A 53 8.69 -9.15 1.68
C SER A 53 9.75 -8.57 0.74
N ALA A 54 9.33 -7.89 -0.33
CA ALA A 54 10.23 -7.13 -1.19
C ALA A 54 10.91 -5.99 -0.41
N TYR A 55 10.15 -5.19 0.32
CA TYR A 55 10.69 -4.05 1.07
C TYR A 55 11.72 -4.49 2.12
N LYS A 56 11.46 -5.58 2.87
CA LYS A 56 12.43 -6.14 3.82
C LYS A 56 13.75 -6.56 3.19
N ARG A 57 13.73 -7.00 1.92
CA ARG A 57 14.93 -7.44 1.18
C ARG A 57 15.80 -6.29 0.69
N TYR A 58 15.20 -5.13 0.40
CA TYR A 58 15.86 -3.99 -0.24
C TYR A 58 16.00 -2.75 0.65
N LYS A 59 15.30 -2.69 1.79
CA LYS A 59 15.46 -1.58 2.73
C LYS A 59 16.90 -1.47 3.22
N THR A 60 17.34 -0.24 3.36
CA THR A 60 18.71 0.16 3.69
C THR A 60 18.82 0.69 5.12
N GLY A 61 17.69 1.09 5.73
CA GLY A 61 17.67 1.76 7.03
C GLY A 61 17.80 3.29 6.91
N ASP A 62 18.21 3.81 5.76
CA ASP A 62 18.17 5.24 5.44
C ASP A 62 16.75 5.65 5.02
N MET A 63 16.25 6.74 5.59
CA MET A 63 14.86 7.14 5.37
C MET A 63 14.57 7.50 3.91
N ALA A 64 15.42 8.29 3.28
CA ALA A 64 15.20 8.75 1.92
C ALA A 64 15.27 7.59 0.91
N LYS A 65 16.26 6.71 1.06
CA LYS A 65 16.41 5.52 0.19
C LYS A 65 15.26 4.55 0.36
N ASP A 66 14.84 4.29 1.60
CA ASP A 66 13.74 3.36 1.88
C ASP A 66 12.40 3.88 1.35
N MET A 67 12.16 5.20 1.37
CA MET A 67 10.99 5.81 0.74
C MET A 67 10.98 5.57 -0.77
N ALA A 68 12.13 5.73 -1.44
CA ALA A 68 12.26 5.46 -2.86
C ALA A 68 12.02 3.97 -3.19
N VAL A 69 12.68 3.07 -2.45
CA VAL A 69 12.47 1.61 -2.60
C VAL A 69 11.01 1.23 -2.40
N MET A 70 10.35 1.76 -1.36
CA MET A 70 8.94 1.44 -1.13
C MET A 70 8.04 1.99 -2.26
N LYS A 71 8.35 3.18 -2.80
CA LYS A 71 7.63 3.75 -3.94
C LYS A 71 7.68 2.82 -5.14
N GLU A 72 8.87 2.39 -5.54
CA GLU A 72 9.05 1.53 -6.71
C GLU A 72 8.35 0.18 -6.55
N ILE A 73 8.38 -0.40 -5.35
CA ILE A 73 7.65 -1.63 -5.03
C ILE A 73 6.13 -1.42 -5.14
N ILE A 74 5.60 -0.29 -4.65
CA ILE A 74 4.16 0.00 -4.76
C ILE A 74 3.76 0.30 -6.21
N VAL A 75 4.60 0.99 -6.99
CA VAL A 75 4.39 1.16 -8.44
C VAL A 75 4.27 -0.20 -9.12
N ALA A 76 5.22 -1.11 -8.87
CA ALA A 76 5.19 -2.46 -9.41
C ALA A 76 3.91 -3.20 -9.01
N LYS A 77 3.50 -3.09 -7.74
CA LYS A 77 2.24 -3.68 -7.24
C LYS A 77 1.01 -3.13 -7.99
N LEU A 78 0.89 -1.82 -8.14
CA LEU A 78 -0.28 -1.20 -8.77
C LEU A 78 -0.36 -1.54 -10.27
N GLN A 79 0.79 -1.58 -10.97
CA GLN A 79 0.86 -1.99 -12.37
C GLN A 79 0.51 -3.48 -12.56
N GLN A 80 1.01 -4.36 -11.69
CA GLN A 80 0.77 -5.80 -11.76
C GLN A 80 -0.65 -6.19 -11.31
N HIS A 81 -1.29 -5.35 -10.50
CA HIS A 81 -2.65 -5.56 -9.97
C HIS A 81 -3.54 -4.35 -10.29
N PRO A 82 -3.92 -4.14 -11.57
CA PRO A 82 -4.61 -2.92 -12.02
C PRO A 82 -5.93 -2.66 -11.30
N ARG A 83 -6.60 -3.71 -10.81
CA ARG A 83 -7.81 -3.57 -9.98
C ARG A 83 -7.59 -2.73 -8.71
N LEU A 84 -6.39 -2.69 -8.16
CA LEU A 84 -6.05 -1.84 -7.01
C LEU A 84 -5.94 -0.38 -7.42
N PHE A 85 -5.31 -0.11 -8.57
CA PHE A 85 -5.24 1.22 -9.16
C PHE A 85 -6.64 1.74 -9.49
N ASP A 86 -7.45 0.96 -10.21
CA ASP A 86 -8.82 1.31 -10.55
C ASP A 86 -9.68 1.59 -9.32
N ALA A 87 -9.46 0.84 -8.24
CA ALA A 87 -10.16 1.06 -6.98
C ALA A 87 -9.76 2.38 -6.32
N ILE A 88 -8.48 2.78 -6.37
CA ILE A 88 -8.06 4.11 -5.90
C ILE A 88 -8.70 5.19 -6.77
N THR A 89 -8.65 5.07 -8.10
CA THR A 89 -9.25 6.02 -9.05
C THR A 89 -10.76 6.17 -8.85
N THR A 90 -11.47 5.06 -8.63
CA THR A 90 -12.92 5.06 -8.34
C THR A 90 -13.27 5.82 -7.05
N ASN A 91 -12.32 5.87 -6.12
CA ASN A 91 -12.45 6.60 -4.87
C ASN A 91 -11.83 8.00 -4.96
N ASP A 92 -11.86 8.69 -6.10
CA ASP A 92 -11.32 10.06 -6.24
C ASP A 92 -9.79 10.19 -6.04
N GLY A 93 -9.04 9.09 -6.17
CA GLY A 93 -7.59 9.11 -6.29
C GLY A 93 -6.86 9.71 -5.08
N VAL A 94 -5.99 10.69 -5.35
CA VAL A 94 -5.16 11.36 -4.34
C VAL A 94 -6.03 12.02 -3.26
N THR A 95 -7.17 12.63 -3.62
CA THR A 95 -8.06 13.29 -2.67
C THR A 95 -8.58 12.35 -1.59
N TRP A 96 -8.81 11.07 -1.92
CA TRP A 96 -9.19 10.06 -0.93
C TRP A 96 -8.01 9.46 -0.19
N LEU A 97 -6.88 9.26 -0.87
CA LEU A 97 -5.65 8.81 -0.21
C LEU A 97 -5.20 9.79 0.88
N GLU A 98 -5.35 11.09 0.66
CA GLU A 98 -5.05 12.13 1.67
C GLU A 98 -5.94 12.07 2.91
N GLN A 99 -7.13 11.48 2.81
CA GLN A 99 -8.03 11.24 3.94
C GLN A 99 -7.73 9.90 4.64
N CYS A 100 -7.02 8.99 3.98
CA CYS A 100 -6.64 7.70 4.54
C CYS A 100 -5.54 7.85 5.59
N ARG A 101 -5.46 6.86 6.48
CA ARG A 101 -4.41 6.74 7.49
C ARG A 101 -3.73 5.39 7.39
N HIS A 102 -2.52 5.31 7.92
CA HIS A 102 -1.84 4.06 8.20
C HIS A 102 -1.48 4.06 9.67
N ILE A 103 -2.18 3.26 10.47
CA ILE A 103 -1.92 3.11 11.89
C ILE A 103 -1.88 1.62 12.19
N VAL A 104 -0.75 1.13 12.68
CA VAL A 104 -0.55 -0.26 13.10
C VAL A 104 -0.06 -0.28 14.56
N VAL A 105 0.33 -1.45 15.04
CA VAL A 105 0.96 -1.60 16.37
C VAL A 105 2.47 -1.63 16.13
N ASP A 106 3.22 -0.76 16.80
CA ASP A 106 4.69 -0.70 16.83
C ASP A 106 5.42 -0.37 15.52
N ASN A 107 4.84 0.44 14.61
CA ASN A 107 5.56 0.91 13.41
C ASN A 107 5.42 2.41 13.15
N GLN A 108 5.81 3.21 14.15
CA GLN A 108 5.68 4.67 14.13
C GLN A 108 6.29 5.34 12.88
N ARG A 109 7.34 4.76 12.30
CA ARG A 109 8.03 5.31 11.12
C ARG A 109 7.12 5.47 9.90
N TRP A 110 6.19 4.55 9.69
CA TRP A 110 5.33 4.53 8.50
C TRP A 110 3.93 5.11 8.75
N GLU A 111 3.60 5.34 10.03
CA GLU A 111 2.26 5.68 10.47
C GLU A 111 1.90 7.15 10.30
N GLY A 112 0.60 7.44 10.35
CA GLY A 112 0.05 8.80 10.32
C GLY A 112 -1.25 8.91 9.53
N LEU A 113 -1.70 10.14 9.31
CA LEU A 113 -2.89 10.49 8.53
C LEU A 113 -2.47 11.29 7.28
N GLY A 114 -2.99 10.92 6.12
CA GLY A 114 -2.72 11.61 4.86
C GLY A 114 -1.22 11.78 4.62
N ARG A 115 -0.81 13.00 4.24
CA ARG A 115 0.60 13.33 3.99
C ARG A 115 1.49 13.34 5.24
N ASN A 116 0.93 13.18 6.44
CA ASN A 116 1.70 12.97 7.66
C ASN A 116 2.05 11.49 7.90
N SER A 117 1.62 10.58 7.04
CA SER A 117 2.07 9.18 7.02
C SER A 117 3.05 8.95 5.88
N ASN A 118 4.25 8.48 6.20
CA ASN A 118 5.23 8.10 5.18
C ASN A 118 4.69 7.01 4.23
N PHE A 119 3.90 6.06 4.74
CA PHE A 119 3.29 5.04 3.89
C PHE A 119 2.29 5.65 2.91
N ILE A 120 1.41 6.54 3.38
CA ILE A 120 0.42 7.19 2.51
C ILE A 120 1.10 8.12 1.50
N VAL A 121 2.15 8.86 1.90
CA VAL A 121 2.97 9.67 0.99
C VAL A 121 3.53 8.82 -0.15
N VAL A 122 4.11 7.66 0.18
CA VAL A 122 4.65 6.75 -0.83
C VAL A 122 3.55 6.16 -1.72
N LEU A 123 2.40 5.78 -1.14
CA LEU A 123 1.26 5.26 -1.90
C LEU A 123 0.70 6.31 -2.88
N ILE A 124 0.57 7.57 -2.46
CA ILE A 124 0.20 8.69 -3.32
C ILE A 124 1.23 8.85 -4.45
N SER A 125 2.52 8.92 -4.11
CA SER A 125 3.57 9.12 -5.12
C SER A 125 3.68 7.97 -6.11
N ALA A 126 3.38 6.73 -5.68
CA ALA A 126 3.33 5.57 -6.56
C ALA A 126 2.10 5.60 -7.48
N PHE A 127 0.93 6.00 -6.96
CA PHE A 127 -0.28 6.19 -7.76
C PHE A 127 -0.10 7.27 -8.82
N GLU A 128 0.46 8.42 -8.44
CA GLU A 128 0.73 9.55 -9.35
C GLU A 128 1.75 9.20 -10.44
N ALA A 129 2.67 8.27 -10.18
CA ALA A 129 3.70 7.87 -11.15
C ALA A 129 3.16 6.98 -12.29
N ILE A 130 1.91 6.52 -12.18
CA ILE A 130 1.27 5.62 -13.17
C ILE A 130 -0.03 6.17 -13.77
N THR A 131 -0.54 7.30 -13.26
CA THR A 131 -1.55 8.15 -13.91
C THR A 131 -0.93 9.00 -15.01
#